data_AF-A0AAV0ZI45-F1
#
_entry.id   AF-A0AAV0ZI45-F1
#
_cell.length_a   1.000
_cell.length_b   1.000
_cell.length_c   1.000
_cell.angle_alpha   90.00
_cell.angle_beta   90.00
_cell.angle_gamma   90.00
#
_symmetry.space_group_name_H-M   'P 1'
#
loop_
_entity.id
_entity.type
_entity.pdbx_description
1 polymer ?
#
loop_
_entity_poly.entity_id
_entity_poly.type
_entity_poly.pdbx_seq_one_letter_code
_entity_poly.pdbx_strand_id
1 'polypeptide(L)'
;MGFSKEQLLHRLQELRIEFSKYEHPVVLTVEAQAKYVGNLGGGLSKNLFLKDKKNRFYVVSALADTKVDLKVLSQRLGLGKGGLRMAPEEALGELLQVPLGCVTPFAVVNESARDVSLLLDQGFKTHEHCFFHPLSNDMSISLNARGLDTFLKSIGRDPSYVDLEANPTVGKDQPPDLAALVPSGSIVLPDQPGKQSSAVTSKDGNLVSEENKSKTVPVKVVKPSVAANNSKGTPGKDVQSSRSSADVGKLVEEILQKTSKLLLSEINDETIKTHGDQLGTAVSDKLQKNLISDFKNLAMIFKNTAYTEGFHAGTLHQPKR
;
A
#
# COMPACT_ATOMS: atom_id res chain seq x y z
N MET A 1 -23.97 -2.96 0.84
CA MET A 1 -23.47 -1.95 1.80
C MET A 1 -22.49 -2.63 2.71
N GLY A 2 -21.44 -1.94 3.12
CA GLY A 2 -20.44 -2.48 4.04
C GLY A 2 -20.94 -2.60 5.46
N PHE A 3 -20.21 -3.38 6.24
CA PHE A 3 -20.39 -3.54 7.67
C PHE A 3 -20.20 -2.20 8.38
N SER A 4 -21.14 -1.80 9.22
CA SER A 4 -21.06 -0.52 9.95
C SER A 4 -20.22 -0.64 11.23
N LYS A 5 -19.82 0.51 11.78
CA LYS A 5 -19.20 0.60 13.11
C LYS A 5 -20.04 -0.11 14.16
N GLU A 6 -21.34 0.17 14.22
CA GLU A 6 -22.27 -0.39 15.22
C GLU A 6 -22.40 -1.90 15.08
N GLN A 7 -22.47 -2.40 13.84
CA GLN A 7 -22.49 -3.83 13.56
C GLN A 7 -21.19 -4.49 14.03
N LEU A 8 -20.02 -3.87 13.82
CA LEU A 8 -18.75 -4.38 14.33
C LEU A 8 -18.72 -4.42 15.85
N LEU A 9 -19.10 -3.34 16.52
CA LEU A 9 -19.11 -3.28 17.97
C LEU A 9 -20.05 -4.34 18.57
N HIS A 10 -21.23 -4.53 17.96
CA HIS A 10 -22.16 -5.60 18.35
C HIS A 10 -21.56 -6.98 18.13
N ARG A 11 -20.91 -7.21 16.99
CA ARG A 11 -20.25 -8.48 16.67
C ARG A 11 -19.15 -8.82 17.67
N LEU A 12 -18.35 -7.84 18.08
CA LEU A 12 -17.32 -8.04 19.11
C LEU A 12 -17.94 -8.44 20.46
N GLN A 13 -19.08 -7.85 20.83
CA GLN A 13 -19.82 -8.21 22.04
C GLN A 13 -20.41 -9.63 21.96
N GLU A 14 -21.01 -10.01 20.84
CA GLU A 14 -21.53 -11.38 20.61
C GLU A 14 -20.44 -12.44 20.78
N LEU A 15 -19.23 -12.15 20.28
CA LEU A 15 -18.06 -13.01 20.39
C LEU A 15 -17.42 -12.97 21.78
N ARG A 16 -17.96 -12.17 22.72
CA ARG A 16 -17.43 -11.94 24.06
C ARG A 16 -15.98 -11.48 24.05
N ILE A 17 -15.62 -10.66 23.06
CA ILE A 17 -14.32 -10.01 22.99
C ILE A 17 -14.39 -8.78 23.88
N GLU A 18 -13.46 -8.69 24.84
CA GLU A 18 -13.31 -7.51 25.68
C GLU A 18 -12.65 -6.39 24.87
N PHE A 19 -13.28 -5.21 24.88
CA PHE A 19 -12.72 -4.00 24.26
C PHE A 19 -13.23 -2.75 24.96
N SER A 20 -12.43 -1.67 24.96
CA SER A 20 -12.86 -0.34 25.42
C SER A 20 -13.09 0.58 24.22
N LYS A 21 -13.95 1.58 24.38
CA LYS A 21 -14.31 2.57 23.34
C LYS A 21 -13.82 3.95 23.72
N TYR A 22 -13.28 4.68 22.76
CA TYR A 22 -12.79 6.05 22.91
C TYR A 22 -13.31 6.87 21.74
N GLU A 23 -14.32 7.71 22.01
CA GLU A 23 -14.87 8.62 21.00
C GLU A 23 -13.98 9.84 20.82
N HIS A 24 -13.85 10.29 19.58
CA HIS A 24 -13.10 11.49 19.24
C HIS A 24 -13.61 12.07 17.91
N PRO A 25 -13.33 13.34 17.60
CA PRO A 25 -13.55 13.86 16.24
C PRO A 25 -12.90 12.99 15.17
N VAL A 26 -13.36 13.11 13.93
CA VAL A 26 -12.78 12.43 12.77
C VAL A 26 -11.28 12.75 12.68
N VAL A 27 -10.45 11.71 12.71
CA VAL A 27 -8.99 11.81 12.53
C VAL A 27 -8.55 11.05 11.28
N LEU A 28 -7.62 11.62 10.52
CA LEU A 28 -7.09 11.01 9.30
C LEU A 28 -5.66 10.50 9.45
N THR A 29 -5.01 10.82 10.56
CA THR A 29 -3.61 10.49 10.79
C THR A 29 -3.42 9.88 12.19
N VAL A 30 -2.39 9.05 12.32
CA VAL A 30 -2.05 8.38 13.58
C VAL A 30 -1.68 9.41 14.65
N GLU A 31 -1.05 10.52 14.26
CA GLU A 31 -0.69 11.63 15.14
C GLU A 31 -1.93 12.33 15.72
N ALA A 32 -2.97 12.48 14.90
CA ALA A 32 -4.23 13.04 15.35
C ALA A 32 -4.95 12.08 16.32
N GLN A 33 -4.94 10.77 16.04
CA GLN A 33 -5.45 9.74 16.95
C GLN A 33 -4.71 9.70 18.29
N ALA A 34 -3.37 9.80 18.26
CA ALA A 34 -2.52 9.75 19.44
C ALA A 34 -2.85 10.83 20.48
N LYS A 35 -3.44 11.96 20.08
CA LYS A 35 -3.90 13.02 21.00
C LYS A 35 -5.01 12.55 21.94
N TYR A 36 -5.77 11.53 21.55
CA TYR A 36 -6.94 11.05 22.30
C TYR A 36 -6.64 9.79 23.11
N VAL A 37 -5.78 8.91 22.59
CA VAL A 37 -5.53 7.60 23.20
C VAL A 37 -4.05 7.31 23.48
N GLY A 38 -3.13 8.16 23.03
CA GLY A 38 -1.69 7.90 23.15
C GLY A 38 -1.14 7.93 24.58
N ASN A 39 -1.86 8.56 25.51
CA ASN A 39 -1.52 8.58 26.94
C ASN A 39 -2.08 7.38 27.72
N LEU A 40 -2.90 6.53 27.09
CA LEU A 40 -3.57 5.40 27.76
C LEU A 40 -2.71 4.13 27.82
N GLY A 41 -1.49 4.16 27.25
CA GLY A 41 -0.67 2.98 27.05
C GLY A 41 -1.21 2.07 25.94
N GLY A 42 -0.44 1.08 25.52
CA GLY A 42 -0.81 0.20 24.41
C GLY A 42 -0.33 0.67 23.04
N GLY A 43 -0.50 -0.19 22.04
CA GLY A 43 0.04 0.03 20.69
C GLY A 43 -0.93 0.77 19.78
N LEU A 44 -0.55 1.93 19.25
CA LEU A 44 -1.31 2.58 18.17
C LEU A 44 -1.15 1.79 16.87
N SER A 45 -2.24 1.51 16.16
CA SER A 45 -2.16 0.86 14.84
C SER A 45 -2.20 1.88 13.69
N LYS A 46 -1.53 1.54 12.60
CA LYS A 46 -1.67 2.15 11.28
C LYS A 46 -1.97 1.08 10.24
N ASN A 47 -2.60 1.46 9.14
CA ASN A 47 -3.11 0.50 8.16
C ASN A 47 -2.78 0.96 6.74
N LEU A 48 -1.98 0.16 6.04
CA LEU A 48 -1.62 0.40 4.65
C LEU A 48 -2.51 -0.46 3.76
N PHE A 49 -3.23 0.18 2.85
CA PHE A 49 -3.94 -0.53 1.79
C PHE A 49 -3.07 -0.53 0.53
N LEU A 50 -2.61 -1.71 0.13
CA LEU A 50 -1.62 -1.91 -0.93
C LEU A 50 -2.20 -2.73 -2.08
N LYS A 51 -1.61 -2.58 -3.25
CA LYS A 51 -1.83 -3.47 -4.39
C LYS A 51 -0.54 -3.82 -5.10
N ASP A 52 -0.55 -4.96 -5.77
CA ASP A 52 0.56 -5.36 -6.63
C ASP A 52 0.36 -5.00 -8.12
N LYS A 53 1.26 -5.47 -8.98
CA LYS A 53 1.18 -5.27 -10.43
C LYS A 53 0.05 -6.07 -11.10
N LYS A 54 -0.45 -7.13 -10.44
CA LYS A 54 -1.53 -8.00 -10.91
C LYS A 54 -2.88 -7.63 -10.29
N ASN A 55 -3.01 -6.44 -9.69
CA ASN A 55 -4.21 -5.99 -8.96
C ASN A 55 -4.69 -7.02 -7.92
N ARG A 56 -3.74 -7.60 -7.18
CA ARG A 56 -4.02 -8.27 -5.91
C ARG A 56 -3.84 -7.27 -4.78
N PHE A 57 -4.71 -7.34 -3.78
CA PHE A 57 -4.83 -6.32 -2.75
C PHE A 57 -4.45 -6.86 -1.38
N TYR A 58 -3.88 -5.97 -0.56
CA TYR A 58 -3.36 -6.30 0.75
C TYR A 58 -3.74 -5.20 1.75
N VAL A 59 -4.18 -5.58 2.94
CA VAL A 59 -4.20 -4.71 4.12
C VAL A 59 -3.01 -5.11 4.98
N VAL A 60 -2.10 -4.18 5.23
CA VAL A 60 -1.02 -4.34 6.20
C VAL A 60 -1.37 -3.50 7.42
N SER A 61 -1.71 -4.16 8.53
CA SER A 61 -1.98 -3.51 9.80
C SER A 61 -0.74 -3.62 10.68
N ALA A 62 -0.17 -2.48 11.08
CA ALA A 62 1.09 -2.42 11.80
C ALA A 62 1.02 -1.50 13.01
N LEU A 63 1.97 -1.62 13.94
CA LEU A 63 2.15 -0.57 14.93
C LEU A 63 2.52 0.74 14.22
N ALA A 64 2.18 1.87 14.86
CA ALA A 64 2.42 3.20 14.33
C ALA A 64 3.89 3.40 13.95
N ASP A 65 4.80 3.00 14.83
CA ASP A 65 6.26 3.13 14.76
C ASP A 65 6.94 2.10 13.86
N THR A 66 6.33 0.92 13.65
CA THR A 66 6.86 -0.12 12.76
C THR A 66 7.15 0.43 11.36
N LYS A 67 8.38 0.25 10.88
CA LYS A 67 8.77 0.64 9.52
C LYS A 67 8.41 -0.47 8.54
N VAL A 68 7.64 -0.13 7.51
CA VAL A 68 7.22 -1.09 6.48
C VAL A 68 7.96 -0.79 5.18
N ASP A 69 9.10 -1.43 4.96
CA ASP A 69 9.81 -1.33 3.67
C ASP A 69 9.05 -2.13 2.59
N LEU A 70 8.32 -1.41 1.73
CA LEU A 70 7.55 -2.00 0.64
C LEU A 70 8.39 -2.79 -0.36
N LYS A 71 9.69 -2.48 -0.52
CA LYS A 71 10.58 -3.24 -1.40
C LYS A 71 10.89 -4.59 -0.78
N VAL A 72 11.25 -4.62 0.50
CA VAL A 72 11.52 -5.86 1.25
C VAL A 72 10.26 -6.71 1.32
N LEU A 73 9.13 -6.12 1.73
CA LEU A 73 7.85 -6.83 1.80
C LEU A 73 7.45 -7.42 0.45
N SER A 74 7.62 -6.67 -0.63
CA SER A 74 7.37 -7.14 -2.00
C SER A 74 8.26 -8.32 -2.40
N GLN A 75 9.53 -8.34 -1.98
CA GLN A 75 10.42 -9.46 -2.23
C GLN A 75 10.00 -10.69 -1.42
N ARG A 76 9.66 -10.52 -0.14
CA ARG A 76 9.20 -11.60 0.76
C ARG A 76 7.88 -12.23 0.33
N LEU A 77 7.01 -11.46 -0.32
CA LEU A 77 5.80 -11.97 -0.98
C LEU A 77 6.08 -12.60 -2.35
N GLY A 78 7.32 -12.58 -2.85
CA GLY A 78 7.65 -13.13 -4.17
C GLY A 78 7.14 -12.31 -5.35
N LEU A 79 6.86 -11.02 -5.15
CA LEU A 79 6.33 -10.10 -6.17
C LEU A 79 7.45 -9.40 -6.97
N GLY A 80 8.71 -9.70 -6.64
CA GLY A 80 9.89 -8.99 -7.13
C GLY A 80 10.12 -7.65 -6.44
N LYS A 81 11.20 -6.95 -6.81
CA LYS A 81 11.49 -5.62 -6.27
C LYS A 81 10.49 -4.59 -6.81
N GLY A 82 9.89 -3.79 -5.93
CA GLY A 82 8.91 -2.76 -6.31
C GLY A 82 7.61 -3.33 -6.89
N GLY A 83 7.20 -4.50 -6.43
CA GLY A 83 5.93 -5.13 -6.80
C GLY A 83 4.72 -4.57 -6.07
N LEU A 84 4.91 -3.93 -4.90
CA LEU A 84 3.86 -3.30 -4.10
C LEU A 84 3.83 -1.77 -4.22
N ARG A 85 2.63 -1.21 -4.15
CA ARG A 85 2.36 0.23 -4.04
C ARG A 85 1.05 0.47 -3.27
N MET A 86 0.81 1.70 -2.81
CA MET A 86 -0.49 2.08 -2.26
C MET A 86 -1.60 1.81 -3.27
N ALA A 87 -2.69 1.23 -2.79
CA ALA A 87 -3.90 1.04 -3.57
C ALA A 87 -4.58 2.40 -3.85
N PRO A 88 -5.28 2.53 -4.97
CA PRO A 88 -6.04 3.74 -5.29
C PRO A 88 -7.23 3.89 -4.34
N GLU A 89 -7.69 5.12 -4.14
CA GLU A 89 -8.75 5.44 -3.17
C GLU A 89 -10.09 4.79 -3.56
N GLU A 90 -10.37 4.66 -4.85
CA GLU A 90 -11.59 4.05 -5.38
C GLU A 90 -11.72 2.58 -4.92
N ALA A 91 -10.60 1.89 -4.78
CA ALA A 91 -10.58 0.51 -4.31
C ALA A 91 -10.99 0.37 -2.83
N LEU A 92 -10.93 1.45 -2.03
CA LEU A 92 -11.41 1.43 -0.64
C LEU A 92 -12.92 1.20 -0.59
N GLY A 93 -13.68 1.95 -1.38
CA GLY A 93 -15.13 1.83 -1.43
C GLY A 93 -15.59 0.51 -2.07
N GLU A 94 -14.89 0.06 -3.12
CA GLU A 94 -15.26 -1.15 -3.85
C GLU A 94 -14.92 -2.44 -3.11
N LEU A 95 -13.72 -2.52 -2.51
CA LEU A 95 -13.23 -3.76 -1.88
C LEU A 95 -13.46 -3.76 -0.38
N LEU A 96 -13.00 -2.72 0.32
CA LEU A 96 -13.06 -2.66 1.78
C LEU A 96 -14.38 -2.09 2.29
N GLN A 97 -15.17 -1.41 1.43
CA GLN A 97 -16.42 -0.73 1.78
C GLN A 97 -16.29 0.22 2.97
N VAL A 98 -15.13 0.89 3.07
CA VAL A 98 -14.84 1.92 4.07
C VAL A 98 -14.42 3.22 3.38
N PRO A 99 -14.70 4.39 3.97
CA PRO A 99 -14.22 5.65 3.43
C PRO A 99 -12.71 5.85 3.68
N LEU A 100 -12.13 6.86 3.03
CA LEU A 100 -10.75 7.27 3.26
C LEU A 100 -10.49 7.54 4.75
N GLY A 101 -9.37 7.04 5.27
CA GLY A 101 -9.00 7.16 6.68
C GLY A 101 -9.59 6.08 7.59
N CYS A 102 -10.47 5.22 7.09
CA CYS A 102 -11.09 4.14 7.87
C CYS A 102 -10.53 2.74 7.56
N VAL A 103 -9.35 2.65 6.93
CA VAL A 103 -8.67 1.37 6.72
C VAL A 103 -8.31 0.78 8.08
N THR A 104 -8.65 -0.49 8.29
CA THR A 104 -8.51 -1.20 9.55
C THR A 104 -8.49 -2.71 9.28
N PRO A 105 -7.85 -3.55 10.11
CA PRO A 105 -7.92 -5.00 9.97
C PRO A 105 -9.35 -5.53 10.00
N PHE A 106 -10.29 -4.81 10.63
CA PHE A 106 -11.70 -5.19 10.66
C PHE A 106 -12.39 -5.12 9.30
N ALA A 107 -11.87 -4.35 8.34
CA ALA A 107 -12.53 -4.12 7.04
C ALA A 107 -12.61 -5.39 6.17
N VAL A 108 -11.82 -6.43 6.49
CA VAL A 108 -11.87 -7.72 5.79
C VAL A 108 -13.11 -8.56 6.11
N VAL A 109 -13.97 -8.08 7.03
CA VAL A 109 -15.31 -8.62 7.28
C VAL A 109 -16.25 -8.48 6.08
N ASN A 110 -16.00 -7.48 5.23
CA ASN A 110 -16.81 -7.25 4.05
C ASN A 110 -16.54 -8.34 3.00
N GLU A 111 -17.59 -8.93 2.44
CA GLU A 111 -17.48 -9.99 1.43
C GLU A 111 -16.70 -9.55 0.19
N SER A 112 -16.82 -8.26 -0.19
CA SER A 112 -16.02 -7.66 -1.27
C SER A 112 -14.51 -7.68 -1.01
N ALA A 113 -14.09 -7.88 0.25
CA ALA A 113 -12.70 -7.99 0.64
C ALA A 113 -12.21 -9.45 0.72
N ARG A 114 -13.00 -10.47 0.31
CA ARG A 114 -12.62 -11.90 0.43
C ARG A 114 -11.23 -12.23 -0.12
N ASP A 115 -10.85 -11.59 -1.22
CA ASP A 115 -9.58 -11.80 -1.94
C ASP A 115 -8.49 -10.80 -1.50
N VAL A 116 -8.75 -9.96 -0.50
CA VAL A 116 -7.75 -9.10 0.14
C VAL A 116 -6.98 -9.91 1.17
N SER A 117 -5.65 -9.92 1.04
CA SER A 117 -4.76 -10.54 2.04
C SER A 117 -4.54 -9.59 3.22
N LEU A 118 -4.62 -10.12 4.44
CA LEU A 118 -4.38 -9.36 5.68
C LEU A 118 -3.05 -9.79 6.28
N LEU A 119 -2.12 -8.84 6.40
CA LEU A 119 -0.86 -9.00 7.10
C LEU A 119 -0.92 -8.19 8.38
N LEU A 120 -0.73 -8.86 9.51
CA LEU A 120 -0.70 -8.24 10.83
C LEU A 120 0.75 -8.15 11.30
N ASP A 121 1.12 -7.02 11.88
CA ASP A 121 2.42 -6.89 12.52
C ASP A 121 2.50 -7.78 13.77
N GLN A 122 3.55 -8.59 13.85
CA GLN A 122 3.83 -9.40 15.04
C GLN A 122 3.99 -8.54 16.31
N GLY A 123 4.37 -7.27 16.17
CA GLY A 123 4.47 -6.31 17.27
C GLY A 123 3.16 -6.09 18.03
N PHE A 124 1.99 -6.35 17.43
CA PHE A 124 0.73 -6.32 18.18
C PHE A 124 0.69 -7.32 19.34
N LYS A 125 1.44 -8.43 19.25
CA LYS A 125 1.51 -9.46 20.31
C LYS A 125 2.37 -9.04 21.50
N THR A 126 3.19 -7.99 21.35
CA THR A 126 4.05 -7.50 22.45
C THR A 126 3.33 -6.49 23.34
N HIS A 127 2.14 -6.04 22.94
CA HIS A 127 1.34 -5.08 23.69
C HIS A 127 0.18 -5.78 24.41
N GLU A 128 -0.15 -5.30 25.61
CA GLU A 128 -1.33 -5.77 26.34
C GLU A 128 -2.62 -5.51 25.54
N HIS A 129 -2.69 -4.35 24.88
CA HIS A 129 -3.76 -3.99 23.95
C HIS A 129 -3.24 -3.04 22.87
N CYS A 130 -3.97 -2.97 21.76
CA CYS A 130 -3.72 -2.04 20.66
C CYS A 130 -4.99 -1.26 20.32
N PHE A 131 -4.81 -0.05 19.78
CA PHE A 131 -5.89 0.80 19.32
C PHE A 131 -6.14 0.64 17.82
N PHE A 132 -7.39 0.39 17.47
CA PHE A 132 -7.85 0.24 16.10
C PHE A 132 -9.09 1.11 15.85
N HIS A 133 -9.30 1.51 14.60
CA HIS A 133 -10.54 2.14 14.18
C HIS A 133 -11.61 1.06 13.91
N PRO A 134 -12.81 1.14 14.52
CA PRO A 134 -13.88 0.19 14.29
C PRO A 134 -14.67 0.55 13.02
N LEU A 135 -14.02 0.46 11.85
CA LEU A 135 -14.57 0.80 10.52
C LEU A 135 -14.95 2.28 10.33
N SER A 136 -14.71 3.10 11.34
CA SER A 136 -14.93 4.55 11.34
C SER A 136 -13.79 5.23 12.11
N ASN A 137 -13.42 6.43 11.68
CA ASN A 137 -12.29 7.19 12.22
C ASN A 137 -12.70 8.31 13.19
N ASP A 138 -13.95 8.26 13.68
CA ASP A 138 -14.49 9.05 14.79
C ASP A 138 -14.46 8.28 16.13
N MET A 139 -13.82 7.10 16.14
CA MET A 139 -13.67 6.28 17.33
C MET A 139 -12.38 5.45 17.25
N SER A 140 -11.81 5.17 18.40
CA SER A 140 -10.80 4.15 18.60
C SER A 140 -11.32 3.10 19.58
N ILE A 141 -11.06 1.83 19.31
CA ILE A 141 -11.28 0.74 20.26
C ILE A 141 -9.95 0.15 20.70
N SER A 142 -9.83 -0.18 21.98
CA SER A 142 -8.68 -0.95 22.49
C SER A 142 -9.07 -2.41 22.68
N LEU A 143 -8.25 -3.32 22.14
CA LEU A 143 -8.36 -4.76 22.36
C LEU A 143 -7.01 -5.44 22.16
N ASN A 144 -6.84 -6.61 22.76
CA ASN A 144 -5.61 -7.39 22.63
C ASN A 144 -5.57 -8.20 21.33
N ALA A 145 -4.38 -8.66 20.95
CA ALA A 145 -4.18 -9.47 19.74
C ALA A 145 -5.10 -10.72 19.70
N ARG A 146 -5.39 -11.33 20.85
CA ARG A 146 -6.28 -12.50 20.95
C ARG A 146 -7.73 -12.16 20.61
N GLY A 147 -8.21 -10.97 20.98
CA GLY A 147 -9.51 -10.45 20.61
C GLY A 147 -9.63 -10.26 19.10
N LEU A 148 -8.59 -9.68 18.49
CA LEU A 148 -8.50 -9.54 17.03
C LEU A 148 -8.51 -10.92 16.35
N ASP A 149 -7.73 -11.87 16.84
CA ASP A 149 -7.70 -13.24 16.34
C ASP A 149 -9.07 -13.92 16.41
N THR A 150 -9.78 -13.74 17.53
CA THR A 150 -11.11 -14.30 17.74
C THR A 150 -12.10 -13.74 16.73
N PHE A 151 -12.06 -12.42 16.50
CA PHE A 151 -12.87 -11.77 15.47
C PHE A 151 -12.56 -12.32 14.07
N LEU A 152 -11.28 -12.33 13.66
CA LEU A 152 -10.87 -12.78 12.33
C LEU A 152 -11.25 -14.24 12.07
N LYS A 153 -11.02 -15.12 13.03
CA LYS A 153 -11.42 -16.53 12.92
C LYS A 153 -12.94 -16.69 12.82
N SER A 154 -13.72 -15.85 13.50
CA SER A 154 -15.19 -15.89 13.42
C SER A 154 -15.76 -15.56 12.04
N ILE A 155 -14.96 -14.93 11.18
CA ILE A 155 -15.30 -14.58 9.79
C ILE A 155 -14.52 -15.44 8.78
N GLY A 156 -13.93 -16.56 9.22
CA GLY A 156 -13.20 -17.48 8.36
C GLY A 156 -11.84 -16.97 7.88
N ARG A 157 -11.23 -16.02 8.59
CA ARG A 157 -9.90 -15.48 8.28
C ARG A 157 -8.87 -15.93 9.30
N ASP A 158 -7.85 -16.63 8.84
CA ASP A 158 -6.71 -17.00 9.68
C ASP A 158 -5.73 -15.82 9.84
N PRO A 159 -5.46 -15.36 11.08
CA PRO A 159 -4.54 -14.26 11.33
C PRO A 159 -3.11 -14.60 10.89
N SER A 160 -2.52 -13.75 10.04
CA SER A 160 -1.15 -13.92 9.55
C SER A 160 -0.26 -12.83 10.13
N TYR A 161 0.46 -13.17 11.20
CA TYR A 161 1.42 -12.26 11.85
C TYR A 161 2.78 -12.32 11.18
N VAL A 162 3.33 -11.16 10.86
CA VAL A 162 4.56 -10.98 10.10
C VAL A 162 5.49 -10.03 10.86
N ASP A 163 6.76 -10.40 10.95
CA ASP A 163 7.82 -9.45 11.30
C ASP A 163 7.98 -8.45 10.16
N LEU A 164 7.37 -7.27 10.24
CA LEU A 164 7.39 -6.31 9.12
C LEU A 164 8.73 -5.59 8.95
N GLU A 165 9.59 -5.61 9.97
CA GLU A 165 10.92 -4.97 9.93
C GLU A 165 12.03 -5.96 9.55
N ALA A 166 11.75 -7.27 9.57
CA ALA A 166 12.70 -8.27 9.10
C ALA A 166 13.07 -8.06 7.63
N ASN A 167 14.38 -8.11 7.37
CA ASN A 167 14.98 -8.01 6.04
C ASN A 167 15.76 -9.30 5.68
N PRO A 168 15.07 -10.44 5.50
CA PRO A 168 15.69 -11.68 5.08
C PRO A 168 16.16 -11.57 3.62
N THR A 169 17.23 -12.30 3.30
CA THR A 169 17.66 -12.49 1.92
C THR A 169 16.66 -13.37 1.17
N VAL A 170 16.22 -12.91 -0.01
CA VAL A 170 15.30 -13.67 -0.90
C VAL A 170 16.01 -13.95 -2.21
N GLY A 171 16.11 -15.23 -2.59
CA GLY A 171 16.87 -15.69 -3.76
C GLY A 171 16.56 -17.14 -4.14
N LYS A 172 17.40 -17.73 -5.00
CA LYS A 172 17.21 -19.13 -5.45
C LYS A 172 17.25 -20.13 -4.29
N ASP A 173 18.14 -19.89 -3.32
CA ASP A 173 18.36 -20.80 -2.19
C ASP A 173 17.48 -20.45 -0.97
N GLN A 174 16.83 -19.29 -0.99
CA GLN A 174 15.93 -18.81 0.07
C GLN A 174 14.66 -18.26 -0.59
N PRO A 175 13.64 -19.12 -0.79
CA PRO A 175 12.40 -18.69 -1.42
C PRO A 175 11.69 -17.62 -0.56
N PRO A 176 10.81 -16.80 -1.17
CA PRO A 176 10.06 -15.79 -0.44
C PRO A 176 9.24 -16.42 0.69
N ASP A 177 9.48 -15.98 1.93
CA ASP A 177 8.91 -16.55 3.15
C ASP A 177 7.41 -16.23 3.33
N LEU A 178 6.91 -15.20 2.65
CA LEU A 178 5.51 -14.78 2.68
C LEU A 178 4.75 -15.15 1.40
N ALA A 179 5.31 -15.97 0.51
CA ALA A 179 4.67 -16.31 -0.77
C ALA A 179 3.25 -16.90 -0.61
N ALA A 180 2.98 -17.62 0.48
CA ALA A 180 1.67 -18.19 0.78
C ALA A 180 0.60 -17.14 1.12
N LEU A 181 0.99 -15.93 1.50
CA LEU A 181 0.08 -14.82 1.84
C LEU A 181 -0.36 -14.02 0.62
N VAL A 182 0.10 -14.39 -0.57
CA VAL A 182 -0.28 -13.74 -1.82
C VAL A 182 -1.67 -14.21 -2.25
N PRO A 183 -2.64 -13.31 -2.48
CA PRO A 183 -3.96 -13.70 -2.96
C PRO A 183 -3.91 -14.49 -4.27
N SER A 184 -4.81 -15.47 -4.40
CA SER A 184 -4.95 -16.25 -5.63
C SER A 184 -5.81 -15.54 -6.69
N GLY A 185 -6.76 -14.70 -6.27
CA GLY A 185 -7.63 -13.93 -7.17
C GLY A 185 -7.02 -12.58 -7.58
N SER A 186 -7.07 -12.27 -8.88
CA SER A 186 -6.86 -10.91 -9.39
C SER A 186 -8.22 -10.25 -9.54
N ILE A 187 -8.41 -9.07 -8.93
CA ILE A 187 -9.67 -8.33 -9.04
C ILE A 187 -9.51 -7.24 -10.09
N VAL A 188 -10.39 -7.24 -11.08
CA VAL A 188 -10.54 -6.13 -12.02
C VAL A 188 -11.59 -5.19 -11.43
N LEU A 189 -11.15 -4.00 -11.01
CA LEU A 189 -12.07 -2.94 -10.61
C LEU A 189 -12.90 -2.52 -11.84
N PRO A 190 -14.22 -2.28 -11.72
CA PRO A 190 -15.02 -1.79 -12.84
C PRO A 190 -14.47 -0.45 -13.35
N ASP A 191 -14.24 -0.34 -14.66
CA ASP A 191 -13.93 0.95 -15.26
C ASP A 191 -15.12 1.91 -15.07
N GLN A 192 -14.83 3.17 -14.72
CA GLN A 192 -15.87 4.21 -14.66
C GLN A 192 -16.60 4.31 -16.01
N PRO A 193 -17.94 4.49 -16.04
CA PRO A 193 -18.67 4.65 -17.29
C PRO A 193 -18.33 6.01 -17.90
N GLY A 194 -17.38 6.01 -18.84
CA GLY A 194 -16.89 7.24 -19.45
C GLY A 194 -15.85 7.08 -20.56
N LYS A 195 -15.98 6.05 -21.40
CA LYS A 195 -15.47 6.02 -22.80
C LYS A 195 -15.94 4.75 -23.49
N GLN A 196 -17.11 4.84 -24.12
CA GLN A 196 -17.55 3.85 -25.10
C GLN A 196 -16.60 3.92 -26.31
N SER A 197 -15.99 2.78 -26.65
CA SER A 197 -15.71 2.46 -28.05
C SER A 197 -16.24 1.06 -28.30
N SER A 198 -17.25 1.05 -29.16
CA SER A 198 -18.01 -0.07 -29.69
C SER A 198 -17.15 -0.98 -30.56
N ALA A 199 -17.18 -2.29 -30.27
CA ALA A 199 -17.10 -3.32 -31.29
C ALA A 199 -17.78 -4.60 -30.78
N VAL A 200 -19.03 -4.76 -31.23
CA VAL A 200 -19.79 -6.01 -31.19
C VAL A 200 -19.16 -6.96 -32.22
N THR A 201 -18.88 -8.20 -31.84
CA THR A 201 -19.11 -9.37 -32.70
C THR A 201 -19.36 -10.60 -31.84
N SER A 202 -20.48 -11.23 -32.14
CA SER A 202 -21.09 -12.38 -31.51
C SER A 202 -20.67 -13.69 -32.17
N LYS A 203 -20.84 -14.79 -31.41
CA LYS A 203 -21.10 -16.20 -31.83
C LYS A 203 -19.93 -17.02 -32.38
N ASP A 204 -19.77 -18.32 -32.13
CA ASP A 204 -20.50 -19.44 -31.46
C ASP A 204 -19.38 -20.34 -30.85
N GLY A 205 -19.50 -21.12 -29.76
CA GLY A 205 -20.47 -22.19 -29.47
C GLY A 205 -20.00 -23.56 -30.02
N ASN A 206 -19.20 -24.35 -29.26
CA ASN A 206 -19.46 -25.80 -29.05
C ASN A 206 -18.55 -26.47 -27.99
N LEU A 207 -19.16 -27.41 -27.25
CA LEU A 207 -18.58 -28.44 -26.38
C LEU A 207 -17.78 -29.49 -27.22
N VAL A 208 -16.98 -30.45 -26.73
CA VAL A 208 -17.11 -31.44 -25.64
C VAL A 208 -15.73 -32.13 -25.41
N SER A 209 -15.49 -32.64 -24.18
CA SER A 209 -14.81 -33.93 -23.80
C SER A 209 -13.35 -34.20 -24.20
N GLU A 210 -12.53 -35.01 -23.53
CA GLU A 210 -12.43 -35.61 -22.19
C GLU A 210 -11.00 -36.22 -22.14
N GLU A 211 -10.50 -36.42 -20.93
CA GLU A 211 -9.63 -37.53 -20.51
C GLU A 211 -8.20 -37.79 -21.05
N ASN A 212 -7.30 -37.80 -20.04
CA ASN A 212 -6.37 -38.87 -19.67
C ASN A 212 -4.93 -38.96 -20.20
N LYS A 213 -4.05 -38.94 -19.19
CA LYS A 213 -2.86 -39.77 -18.95
C LYS A 213 -1.50 -39.40 -19.57
N SER A 214 -0.66 -38.90 -18.65
CA SER A 214 0.56 -39.57 -18.12
C SER A 214 1.82 -39.69 -18.98
N LYS A 215 2.88 -39.10 -18.38
CA LYS A 215 4.25 -39.62 -18.17
C LYS A 215 5.04 -40.07 -19.41
N THR A 216 6.17 -39.41 -19.67
CA THR A 216 7.50 -39.98 -19.35
C THR A 216 8.65 -38.97 -19.55
N VAL A 217 9.68 -39.12 -18.71
CA VAL A 217 11.00 -38.46 -18.74
C VAL A 217 12.01 -39.50 -19.26
N PRO A 218 13.10 -39.08 -19.92
CA PRO A 218 14.45 -39.43 -19.42
C PRO A 218 15.41 -38.20 -19.51
N VAL A 219 16.08 -37.75 -18.44
CA VAL A 219 17.36 -38.17 -17.81
C VAL A 219 18.64 -38.05 -18.68
N LYS A 220 19.51 -37.13 -18.21
CA LYS A 220 20.99 -37.00 -18.26
C LYS A 220 21.73 -36.88 -19.60
N VAL A 221 22.72 -35.96 -19.67
CA VAL A 221 24.18 -36.20 -19.52
C VAL A 221 24.92 -34.84 -19.38
N VAL A 222 26.11 -34.86 -18.77
CA VAL A 222 26.92 -33.77 -18.17
C VAL A 222 28.25 -33.55 -18.93
N LYS A 223 28.62 -32.27 -19.17
CA LYS A 223 29.98 -31.62 -19.30
C LYS A 223 31.00 -32.10 -20.37
N PRO A 224 32.13 -31.38 -20.70
CA PRO A 224 32.82 -30.31 -19.93
C PRO A 224 33.37 -29.05 -20.67
N SER A 225 33.74 -28.08 -19.82
CA SER A 225 34.68 -26.93 -19.87
C SER A 225 35.55 -26.60 -21.10
N VAL A 226 35.75 -25.29 -21.37
CA VAL A 226 37.08 -24.62 -21.51
C VAL A 226 36.96 -23.12 -21.12
N ALA A 227 37.98 -22.59 -20.44
CA ALA A 227 38.15 -21.20 -20.01
C ALA A 227 38.85 -20.33 -21.07
N ALA A 228 38.56 -19.02 -21.10
CA ALA A 228 39.48 -18.01 -21.63
C ALA A 228 39.18 -16.62 -21.05
N ASN A 229 40.20 -16.01 -20.43
CA ASN A 229 40.26 -14.60 -20.08
C ASN A 229 40.27 -13.73 -21.34
N ASN A 230 39.56 -12.59 -21.32
CA ASN A 230 40.10 -11.35 -21.88
C ASN A 230 39.36 -10.11 -21.34
N SER A 231 40.15 -9.22 -20.77
CA SER A 231 39.83 -7.85 -20.37
C SER A 231 39.73 -6.93 -21.59
N LYS A 232 38.69 -6.08 -21.66
CA LYS A 232 38.73 -4.71 -22.21
C LYS A 232 37.41 -3.99 -21.89
N GLY A 233 37.51 -2.83 -21.25
CA GLY A 233 36.38 -2.11 -20.65
C GLY A 233 35.67 -1.10 -21.55
N THR A 234 34.55 -0.57 -21.06
CA THR A 234 34.03 0.80 -21.27
C THR A 234 32.89 1.04 -20.26
N PRO A 235 32.61 2.30 -19.85
CA PRO A 235 31.97 2.61 -18.58
C PRO A 235 30.44 2.63 -18.69
N GLY A 236 29.78 1.73 -17.96
CA GLY A 236 28.33 1.78 -17.75
C GLY A 236 28.00 2.72 -16.61
N LYS A 237 27.29 3.81 -16.91
CA LYS A 237 26.67 4.71 -15.94
C LYS A 237 25.64 3.93 -15.09
N ASP A 238 26.06 3.41 -13.96
CA ASP A 238 25.14 3.06 -12.88
C ASP A 238 24.73 4.35 -12.17
N VAL A 239 23.63 4.95 -12.62
CA VAL A 239 22.92 5.97 -11.85
C VAL A 239 22.19 5.25 -10.71
N GLN A 240 22.95 5.04 -9.64
CA GLN A 240 22.49 4.54 -8.37
C GLN A 240 21.63 5.62 -7.70
N SER A 241 20.34 5.69 -8.05
CA SER A 241 19.38 6.56 -7.36
C SER A 241 18.91 5.87 -6.08
N SER A 242 19.73 5.97 -5.03
CA SER A 242 19.28 5.77 -3.66
C SER A 242 18.33 6.92 -3.28
N ARG A 243 17.06 6.79 -3.68
CA ARG A 243 15.99 7.67 -3.21
C ARG A 243 15.74 7.37 -1.73
N SER A 244 16.46 8.07 -0.85
CA SER A 244 15.94 8.42 0.46
C SER A 244 14.78 9.40 0.21
N SER A 245 13.56 8.91 0.42
CA SER A 245 12.30 9.53 -0.03
C SER A 245 11.64 10.44 1.02
N ALA A 246 12.31 10.74 2.13
CA ALA A 246 11.82 11.61 3.21
C ALA A 246 12.55 12.96 3.31
N ASP A 247 13.38 13.31 2.33
CA ASP A 247 14.14 14.57 2.33
C ASP A 247 13.30 15.70 1.73
N VAL A 248 12.82 16.61 2.58
CA VAL A 248 12.09 17.82 2.17
C VAL A 248 12.93 18.69 1.21
N GLY A 249 14.26 18.70 1.37
CA GLY A 249 15.16 19.42 0.46
C GLY A 249 15.07 18.86 -0.97
N LYS A 250 15.11 17.54 -1.12
CA LYS A 250 14.95 16.88 -2.44
C LYS A 250 13.57 17.13 -3.05
N LEU A 251 12.52 17.15 -2.21
CA LEU A 251 11.16 17.48 -2.66
C LEU A 251 11.12 18.89 -3.27
N VAL A 252 11.69 19.88 -2.56
CA VAL A 252 11.76 21.27 -3.02
C VAL A 252 12.59 21.39 -4.30
N GLU A 253 13.75 20.72 -4.38
CA GLU A 253 14.56 20.69 -5.60
C GLU A 253 13.80 20.10 -6.79
N GLU A 254 13.09 18.99 -6.61
CA GLU A 254 12.31 18.35 -7.67
C GLU A 254 11.15 19.24 -8.15
N ILE A 255 10.49 19.96 -7.23
CA ILE A 255 9.48 20.98 -7.55
C ILE A 255 10.09 22.10 -8.39
N LEU A 256 11.22 22.66 -7.97
CA LEU A 256 11.89 23.77 -8.66
C LEU A 256 12.35 23.35 -10.06
N GLN A 257 12.94 22.16 -10.19
CA GLN A 257 13.40 21.62 -11.47
C GLN A 257 12.23 21.40 -12.45
N LYS A 258 11.13 20.78 -12.00
CA LYS A 258 9.94 20.58 -12.84
C LYS A 258 9.32 21.91 -13.27
N THR A 259 9.19 22.85 -12.34
CA THR A 259 8.64 24.19 -12.61
C THR A 259 9.50 24.95 -13.62
N SER A 260 10.83 24.96 -13.42
CA SER A 260 11.77 25.63 -14.32
C SER A 260 11.74 25.04 -15.73
N LYS A 261 11.75 23.70 -15.85
CA LYS A 261 11.65 23.02 -17.15
C LYS A 261 10.36 23.37 -17.89
N LEU A 262 9.24 23.46 -17.18
CA LEU A 262 7.94 23.74 -17.77
C LEU A 262 7.78 25.23 -18.13
N LEU A 263 8.35 26.13 -17.33
CA LEU A 263 8.43 27.56 -17.66
C LEU A 263 9.22 27.76 -18.96
N LEU A 264 10.36 27.08 -19.10
CA LEU A 264 11.22 27.16 -20.29
C LEU A 264 10.57 26.56 -21.54
N SER A 265 9.70 25.55 -21.41
CA SER A 265 8.96 25.01 -22.57
C SER A 265 7.86 25.95 -23.05
N GLU A 266 7.25 26.70 -22.13
CA GLU A 266 6.08 27.54 -22.42
C GLU A 266 6.45 28.94 -22.91
N ILE A 267 7.66 29.41 -22.60
CA ILE A 267 8.20 30.67 -23.11
C ILE A 267 9.05 30.38 -24.34
N ASN A 268 8.42 30.39 -25.52
CA ASN A 268 9.07 30.24 -26.81
C ASN A 268 8.59 31.30 -27.80
N ASP A 269 9.32 31.46 -28.92
CA ASP A 269 9.07 32.49 -29.92
C ASP A 269 7.65 32.47 -30.49
N GLU A 270 7.05 31.29 -30.66
CA GLU A 270 5.66 31.17 -31.12
C GLU A 270 4.69 31.68 -30.07
N THR A 271 4.88 31.32 -28.81
CA THR A 271 3.97 31.72 -27.73
C THR A 271 4.04 33.22 -27.49
N ILE A 272 5.25 33.80 -27.57
CA ILE A 272 5.51 35.25 -27.50
C ILE A 272 4.78 35.99 -28.64
N LYS A 273 4.94 35.52 -29.88
CA LYS A 273 4.27 36.12 -31.05
C LYS A 273 2.75 36.02 -31.01
N THR A 274 2.23 34.92 -30.44
CA THR A 274 0.79 34.63 -30.44
C THR A 274 0.04 35.40 -29.35
N HIS A 275 0.64 35.58 -28.17
CA HIS A 275 -0.06 36.12 -27.00
C HIS A 275 0.35 37.56 -26.66
N GLY A 276 1.50 38.06 -27.15
CA GLY A 276 1.92 39.46 -26.97
C GLY A 276 1.79 39.94 -25.53
N ASP A 277 0.94 40.95 -25.32
CA ASP A 277 0.69 41.55 -23.99
C ASP A 277 0.02 40.58 -22.99
N GLN A 278 -0.64 39.52 -23.47
CA GLN A 278 -1.28 38.50 -22.63
C GLN A 278 -0.37 37.28 -22.36
N LEU A 279 0.90 37.33 -22.77
CA LEU A 279 1.84 36.22 -22.61
C LEU A 279 1.96 35.75 -21.15
N GLY A 280 2.04 36.68 -20.19
CA GLY A 280 2.13 36.35 -18.78
C GLY A 280 0.96 35.50 -18.29
N THR A 281 -0.27 35.86 -18.66
CA THR A 281 -1.49 35.12 -18.31
C THR A 281 -1.52 33.75 -18.98
N ALA A 282 -1.22 33.68 -20.28
CA ALA A 282 -1.24 32.42 -21.02
C ALA A 282 -0.20 31.40 -20.52
N VAL A 283 0.99 31.86 -20.16
CA VAL A 283 2.05 31.04 -19.56
C VAL A 283 1.65 30.59 -18.16
N SER A 284 1.08 31.48 -17.35
CA SER A 284 0.57 31.17 -16.00
C SER A 284 -0.51 30.08 -16.04
N ASP A 285 -1.51 30.20 -16.92
CA ASP A 285 -2.61 29.24 -17.02
C ASP A 285 -2.12 27.85 -17.45
N LYS A 286 -1.19 27.79 -18.41
CA LYS A 286 -0.56 26.53 -18.86
C LYS A 286 0.30 25.90 -17.76
N LEU A 287 1.10 26.71 -17.06
CA LEU A 287 1.88 26.25 -15.89
C LEU A 287 0.97 25.66 -14.83
N GLN A 288 -0.10 26.37 -14.47
CA GLN A 288 -1.02 25.92 -13.45
C GLN A 288 -1.68 24.60 -13.85
N LYS A 289 -2.18 24.50 -15.10
CA LYS A 289 -2.80 23.27 -15.61
C LYS A 289 -1.85 22.07 -15.61
N ASN A 290 -0.59 22.27 -15.98
CA ASN A 290 0.39 21.19 -16.11
C ASN A 290 1.02 20.79 -14.77
N LEU A 291 1.25 21.75 -13.86
CA LEU A 291 1.89 21.49 -12.57
C LEU A 291 0.95 20.88 -11.53
N ILE A 292 -0.37 21.12 -11.62
CA ILE A 292 -1.33 20.59 -10.63
C ILE A 292 -1.22 19.06 -10.50
N SER A 293 -1.16 18.33 -11.61
CA SER A 293 -1.07 16.86 -11.57
C SER A 293 0.28 16.40 -11.01
N ASP A 294 1.36 17.07 -11.39
CA ASP A 294 2.71 16.76 -10.93
C ASP A 294 2.89 16.99 -9.43
N PHE A 295 2.42 18.12 -8.93
CA PHE A 295 2.48 18.43 -7.50
C PHE A 295 1.58 17.54 -6.67
N LYS A 296 0.38 17.21 -7.17
CA LYS A 296 -0.48 16.22 -6.52
C LYS A 296 0.21 14.85 -6.41
N ASN A 297 0.84 14.39 -7.49
CA ASN A 297 1.57 13.12 -7.49
C ASN A 297 2.75 13.16 -6.51
N LEU A 298 3.54 14.23 -6.52
CA LEU A 298 4.71 14.38 -5.66
C LEU A 298 4.34 14.47 -4.18
N ALA A 299 3.30 15.23 -3.85
CA ALA A 299 2.72 15.29 -2.50
C ALA A 299 2.19 13.93 -2.05
N MET A 300 1.56 13.17 -2.96
CA MET A 300 1.08 11.81 -2.66
C MET A 300 2.25 10.84 -2.39
N ILE A 301 3.33 10.92 -3.16
CA ILE A 301 4.55 10.12 -2.92
C ILE A 301 5.14 10.43 -1.55
N PHE A 302 5.24 11.72 -1.20
CA PHE A 302 5.76 12.16 0.09
C PHE A 302 4.88 11.65 1.24
N LYS A 303 3.56 11.84 1.15
CA LYS A 303 2.59 11.33 2.13
C LYS A 303 2.72 9.82 2.33
N ASN A 304 2.76 9.06 1.24
CA ASN A 304 2.83 7.59 1.29
C ASN A 304 4.15 7.11 1.90
N THR A 305 5.26 7.79 1.58
CA THR A 305 6.57 7.49 2.16
C THR A 305 6.58 7.70 3.67
N ALA A 306 6.13 8.88 4.12
CA ALA A 306 6.04 9.19 5.54
C ALA A 306 5.19 8.16 6.30
N TYR A 307 4.09 7.70 5.68
CA TYR A 307 3.21 6.69 6.27
C TYR A 307 3.89 5.32 6.43
N THR A 308 4.74 4.92 5.48
CA THR A 308 5.50 3.65 5.53
C THR A 308 6.69 3.68 6.51
N GLU A 309 7.31 4.84 6.75
CA GLU A 309 8.57 4.95 7.50
C GLU A 309 8.44 4.84 9.03
N GLY A 310 7.22 4.66 9.55
CA GLY A 310 7.00 4.59 11.01
C GLY A 310 6.79 5.97 11.62
N PHE A 311 5.78 6.12 12.46
CA PHE A 311 5.54 7.33 13.22
C PHE A 311 6.18 7.23 14.60
N HIS A 312 6.98 8.23 14.96
CA HIS A 312 7.53 8.36 16.31
C HIS A 312 6.73 9.49 16.98
N ALA A 313 5.78 9.13 17.84
CA ALA A 313 5.15 10.11 18.71
C ALA A 313 6.26 10.71 19.56
N GLY A 314 6.54 12.00 19.38
CA GLY A 314 7.58 12.68 20.15
C GLY A 314 7.33 12.46 21.64
N THR A 315 8.11 11.59 22.26
CA THR A 315 8.21 11.53 23.72
C THR A 315 8.73 12.89 24.14
N LEU A 316 7.87 13.71 24.73
CA LEU A 316 8.30 14.84 25.54
C LEU A 316 9.27 14.27 26.58
N HIS A 317 10.56 14.42 26.32
CA HIS A 317 11.60 14.25 27.31
C HIS A 317 11.27 15.30 28.38
N GLN A 318 10.57 14.91 29.45
CA GLN A 318 10.58 15.71 30.65
C GLN A 318 12.01 15.69 31.15
N PRO A 319 12.71 16.84 31.20
CA PRO A 319 14.01 16.88 31.84
C PRO A 319 13.81 16.42 33.28
N LYS A 320 14.50 15.34 33.66
CA LYS A 320 14.59 14.92 35.06
C LYS A 320 15.05 16.14 35.86
N ARG A 321 14.18 16.59 36.78
CA ARG A 321 14.56 17.51 37.85
C ARG A 321 15.36 16.76 38.89
#